data_AF-D8J3D8-F1
#
_entry.id   AF-D8J3D8-F1
#
_cell.length_a   1.000
_cell.length_b   1.000
_cell.length_c   1.000
_cell.angle_alpha   90.00
_cell.angle_beta   90.00
_cell.angle_gamma   90.00
#
_symmetry.space_group_name_H-M   'P 1'
#
loop_
_entity.id
_entity.type
_entity.pdbx_description
1 polymer ?
#
loop_
_entity_poly.entity_id
_entity_poly.type
_entity_poly.pdbx_seq_one_letter_code
_entity_poly.pdbx_strand_id
1 'polypeptide(L)'
;MNVFWLDEDPRLAARYHCDQHVNKMLLEAAQVLCTAARENGYEADFLYKSTHTGHPVTKWAGESRANWLRLREHARALNTEFTERYGKEENHASWDVIERIDSGGIAFPTAEPTPRPQAMPEEYKREDPVEAYRAYYAGEKAAWAEWNHTDEPPWLAAYAPDGRRSER
;
A
#
# COMPACT_ATOMS: atom_id res chain seq x y z
N MET A 1 7.80 6.32 2.88
CA MET A 1 7.17 5.38 1.95
C MET A 1 6.75 4.15 2.73
N ASN A 2 5.50 3.75 2.66
CA ASN A 2 5.01 2.52 3.27
C ASN A 2 3.96 1.88 2.36
N VAL A 3 3.66 0.61 2.61
CA VAL A 3 2.46 -0.03 2.06
C VAL A 3 1.71 -0.59 3.25
N PHE A 4 0.59 0.04 3.60
CA PHE A 4 -0.20 -0.39 4.75
C PHE A 4 -1.08 -1.58 4.36
N TRP A 5 -0.64 -2.79 4.70
CA TRP A 5 -1.43 -4.01 4.53
C TRP A 5 -2.49 -4.11 5.64
N LEU A 6 -3.58 -3.34 5.52
CA LEU A 6 -4.61 -3.22 6.57
C LEU A 6 -5.61 -4.38 6.62
N ASP A 7 -5.56 -5.27 5.63
CA ASP A 7 -6.33 -6.52 5.56
C ASP A 7 -5.65 -7.48 4.57
N GLU A 8 -6.02 -8.76 4.60
CA GLU A 8 -5.61 -9.73 3.58
C GLU A 8 -6.39 -9.53 2.27
N ASP A 9 -7.67 -9.13 2.37
CA ASP A 9 -8.45 -8.71 1.21
C ASP A 9 -7.99 -7.31 0.76
N PRO A 10 -7.46 -7.16 -0.47
CA PRO A 10 -6.95 -5.88 -0.95
C PRO A 10 -8.02 -4.78 -0.99
N ARG A 11 -9.30 -5.14 -1.19
CA ARG A 11 -10.43 -4.18 -1.19
C ARG A 11 -10.69 -3.64 0.21
N LEU A 12 -10.72 -4.52 1.22
CA LEU A 12 -10.85 -4.10 2.61
C LEU A 12 -9.63 -3.29 3.04
N ALA A 13 -8.44 -3.73 2.67
CA ALA A 13 -7.21 -3.00 2.97
C ALA A 13 -7.24 -1.58 2.39
N ALA A 14 -7.70 -1.41 1.14
CA ALA A 14 -7.89 -0.11 0.52
C ALA A 14 -8.95 0.73 1.25
N ARG A 15 -10.14 0.18 1.50
CA ARG A 15 -11.24 0.86 2.21
C ARG A 15 -10.84 1.37 3.59
N TYR A 16 -10.00 0.62 4.33
CA TYR A 16 -9.58 1.03 5.67
C TYR A 16 -8.59 2.20 5.70
N HIS A 17 -7.99 2.57 4.57
CA HIS A 17 -7.18 3.79 4.54
C HIS A 17 -8.03 5.02 4.86
N CYS A 18 -7.44 5.97 5.57
CA CYS A 18 -8.04 7.28 5.77
C CYS A 18 -7.99 8.09 4.47
N ASP A 19 -8.79 9.14 4.40
CA ASP A 19 -9.01 9.86 3.15
C ASP A 19 -7.70 10.44 2.57
N GLN A 20 -6.81 10.95 3.42
CA GLN A 20 -5.54 11.50 2.99
C GLN A 20 -4.58 10.44 2.43
N HIS A 21 -4.79 9.17 2.79
CA HIS A 21 -3.88 8.09 2.41
C HIS A 21 -4.26 7.35 1.14
N VAL A 22 -5.54 7.27 0.75
CA VAL A 22 -5.94 6.53 -0.48
C VAL A 22 -5.14 7.03 -1.69
N ASN A 23 -5.14 8.35 -1.90
CA ASN A 23 -4.39 8.99 -2.98
C ASN A 23 -2.86 8.81 -2.81
N LYS A 24 -2.33 9.11 -1.61
CA LYS A 24 -0.89 9.03 -1.34
C LYS A 24 -0.33 7.62 -1.54
N MET A 25 -1.05 6.59 -1.11
CA MET A 25 -0.61 5.19 -1.20
C MET A 25 -0.58 4.69 -2.64
N LEU A 26 -1.44 5.20 -3.53
CA LEU A 26 -1.35 4.93 -4.97
C LEU A 26 -0.05 5.46 -5.57
N LEU A 27 0.33 6.69 -5.24
CA LEU A 27 1.59 7.28 -5.70
C LEU A 27 2.80 6.50 -5.16
N GLU A 28 2.81 6.18 -3.87
CA GLU A 28 3.91 5.42 -3.27
C GLU A 28 4.00 4.01 -3.88
N ALA A 29 2.88 3.32 -4.09
CA ALA A 29 2.85 2.02 -4.76
C ALA A 29 3.39 2.09 -6.19
N ALA A 30 3.02 3.10 -6.97
CA ALA A 30 3.54 3.28 -8.33
C ALA A 30 5.05 3.53 -8.36
N GLN A 31 5.56 4.36 -7.44
CA GLN A 31 6.99 4.60 -7.29
C GLN A 31 7.77 3.32 -6.95
N VAL A 32 7.24 2.50 -6.03
CA VAL A 32 7.81 1.19 -5.69
C VAL A 32 7.78 0.25 -6.90
N LEU A 33 6.62 0.08 -7.54
CA LEU A 33 6.44 -0.87 -8.66
C LEU A 33 7.31 -0.50 -9.86
N CYS A 34 7.41 0.80 -10.18
CA CYS A 34 8.28 1.29 -11.26
C CYS A 34 9.76 1.10 -10.93
N THR A 35 10.18 1.40 -9.69
CA THR A 35 11.56 1.18 -9.27
C THR A 35 11.90 -0.31 -9.32
N ALA A 36 11.04 -1.17 -8.77
CA ALA A 36 11.21 -2.61 -8.82
C ALA A 36 11.27 -3.15 -10.26
N ALA A 37 10.46 -2.63 -11.18
CA ALA A 37 10.50 -3.00 -12.60
C ALA A 37 11.84 -2.62 -13.25
N ARG A 38 12.32 -1.38 -13.04
CA ARG A 38 13.62 -0.90 -13.56
C ARG A 38 14.79 -1.72 -13.04
N GLU A 39 14.83 -1.97 -11.74
CA GLU A 39 15.89 -2.80 -11.12
C GLU A 39 15.89 -4.25 -11.64
N ASN A 40 14.77 -4.71 -12.20
CA ASN A 40 14.61 -6.03 -12.84
C ASN A 40 14.65 -5.96 -14.38
N GLY A 41 15.30 -4.94 -14.94
CA GLY A 41 15.61 -4.83 -16.37
C GLY A 41 14.45 -4.40 -17.25
N TYR A 42 13.33 -3.95 -16.68
CA TYR A 42 12.22 -3.38 -17.45
C TYR A 42 12.41 -1.88 -17.64
N GLU A 43 12.79 -1.49 -18.86
CA GLU A 43 13.02 -0.09 -19.23
C GLU A 43 11.89 0.47 -20.08
N ALA A 44 11.27 1.55 -19.61
CA ALA A 44 10.31 2.34 -20.37
C ALA A 44 10.26 3.79 -19.88
N ASP A 45 10.04 4.72 -20.82
CA ASP A 45 10.06 6.17 -20.55
C ASP A 45 8.89 6.64 -19.67
N PHE A 46 7.78 5.89 -19.67
CA PHE A 46 6.59 6.24 -18.91
C PHE A 46 6.67 5.88 -17.41
N LEU A 47 7.67 5.08 -17.01
CA LEU A 47 7.85 4.71 -15.61
C LEU A 47 8.36 5.90 -14.81
N TYR A 48 7.90 6.01 -13.56
CA TYR A 48 8.52 6.91 -12.59
C TYR A 48 10.04 6.68 -12.50
N LYS A 49 10.78 7.74 -12.20
CA LYS A 49 12.21 7.64 -11.90
C LYS A 49 12.44 6.76 -10.68
N SER A 50 13.48 5.93 -10.71
CA SER A 50 13.86 5.08 -9.57
C SER A 50 13.99 5.90 -8.31
N THR A 51 13.35 5.42 -7.24
CA THR A 51 13.33 6.08 -5.94
C THR A 51 13.24 5.03 -4.83
N HIS A 52 13.71 5.36 -3.63
CA HIS A 52 13.62 4.45 -2.49
C HIS A 52 14.19 3.04 -2.77
N THR A 53 15.23 2.91 -3.61
CA THR A 53 15.82 1.62 -4.03
C THR A 53 16.26 0.76 -2.84
N GLY A 54 16.79 1.39 -1.79
CA GLY A 54 17.21 0.73 -0.55
C GLY A 54 16.06 0.34 0.41
N HIS A 55 14.84 0.81 0.17
CA HIS A 55 13.72 0.64 1.09
C HIS A 55 13.24 -0.82 1.13
N PRO A 56 12.89 -1.38 2.31
CA PRO A 56 12.50 -2.78 2.43
C PRO A 56 11.37 -3.21 1.49
N VAL A 57 10.36 -2.34 1.30
CA VAL A 57 9.23 -2.61 0.40
C VAL A 57 9.66 -2.65 -1.07
N THR A 58 10.58 -1.77 -1.49
CA THR A 58 11.10 -1.75 -2.87
C THR A 58 11.90 -3.02 -3.17
N LYS A 59 12.75 -3.42 -2.22
CA LYS A 59 13.51 -4.69 -2.32
C LYS A 59 12.57 -5.88 -2.41
N TRP A 60 11.58 -5.95 -1.52
CA TRP A 60 10.57 -7.02 -1.53
C TRP A 60 9.78 -7.09 -2.84
N ALA A 61 9.33 -5.94 -3.37
CA ALA A 61 8.61 -5.89 -4.64
C ALA A 61 9.51 -6.27 -5.84
N GLY A 62 10.82 -6.02 -5.76
CA GLY A 62 11.79 -6.41 -6.79
C GLY A 62 12.29 -7.85 -6.67
N GLU A 63 12.14 -8.50 -5.52
CA GLU A 63 12.64 -9.84 -5.26
C GLU A 63 11.82 -10.93 -5.97
N SER A 64 10.50 -10.74 -6.06
CA SER A 64 9.59 -11.77 -6.54
C SER A 64 8.47 -11.24 -7.43
N ARG A 65 8.13 -12.02 -8.46
CA ARG A 65 6.94 -11.80 -9.28
C ARG A 65 5.66 -11.77 -8.45
N ALA A 66 5.50 -12.71 -7.51
CA ALA A 66 4.31 -12.78 -6.65
C ALA A 66 4.20 -11.54 -5.75
N ASN A 67 5.32 -11.04 -5.22
CA ASN A 67 5.33 -9.82 -4.41
C ASN A 67 4.92 -8.59 -5.22
N TRP A 68 5.51 -8.43 -6.41
CA TRP A 68 5.17 -7.32 -7.31
C TRP A 68 3.70 -7.34 -7.71
N LEU A 69 3.18 -8.51 -8.09
CA LEU A 69 1.76 -8.67 -8.43
C LEU A 69 0.85 -8.40 -7.24
N ARG A 70 1.24 -8.79 -6.03
CA ARG A 70 0.49 -8.52 -4.81
C ARG A 70 0.40 -7.02 -4.52
N LEU A 71 1.50 -6.28 -4.70
CA LEU A 71 1.49 -4.83 -4.57
C LEU A 71 0.67 -4.15 -5.68
N ARG A 72 0.76 -4.65 -6.92
CA ARG A 72 -0.08 -4.17 -8.03
C ARG A 72 -1.56 -4.37 -7.74
N GLU A 73 -1.95 -5.51 -7.18
CA GLU A 73 -3.35 -5.78 -6.84
C GLU A 73 -3.84 -4.87 -5.70
N HIS A 74 -3.00 -4.61 -4.70
CA HIS A 74 -3.32 -3.63 -3.67
C HIS A 74 -3.45 -2.21 -4.23
N ALA A 75 -2.58 -1.82 -5.17
CA ALA A 75 -2.69 -0.54 -5.87
C ALA A 75 -3.96 -0.47 -6.74
N ARG A 76 -4.37 -1.57 -7.38
CA ARG A 76 -5.65 -1.64 -8.10
C ARG A 76 -6.81 -1.37 -7.17
N ALA A 77 -6.84 -2.03 -6.01
CA ALA A 77 -7.88 -1.86 -5.03
C ALA A 77 -7.92 -0.42 -4.47
N LEU A 78 -6.75 0.20 -4.24
CA LEU A 78 -6.67 1.61 -3.88
C LEU A 78 -7.22 2.52 -5.00
N ASN A 79 -7.02 2.18 -6.27
CA ASN A 79 -7.56 2.97 -7.39
C ASN A 79 -9.08 2.84 -7.47
N THR A 80 -9.62 1.64 -7.31
CA THR A 80 -11.07 1.43 -7.20
C THR A 80 -11.64 2.22 -6.02
N GLU A 81 -11.00 2.14 -4.85
CA GLU A 81 -11.41 2.93 -3.69
C GLU A 81 -11.33 4.43 -3.96
N PHE A 82 -10.29 4.91 -4.65
CA PHE A 82 -10.16 6.32 -5.03
C PHE A 82 -11.31 6.79 -5.93
N THR A 83 -11.69 6.00 -6.94
CA THR A 83 -12.77 6.37 -7.86
C THR A 83 -14.12 6.34 -7.17
N GLU A 84 -14.40 5.31 -6.39
CA GLU A 84 -15.65 5.15 -5.65
C GLU A 84 -15.80 6.20 -4.54
N ARG A 85 -14.78 6.34 -3.67
CA ARG A 85 -14.81 7.22 -2.50
C ARG A 85 -14.95 8.70 -2.86
N TYR A 86 -14.28 9.14 -3.93
CA TYR A 86 -14.26 10.55 -4.33
C TYR A 86 -15.11 10.86 -5.57
N GLY A 87 -15.91 9.90 -6.04
CA GLY A 87 -16.77 10.06 -7.21
C GLY A 87 -15.99 10.47 -8.46
N LYS A 88 -14.81 9.87 -8.69
CA LYS A 88 -13.98 10.14 -9.88
C LYS A 88 -14.38 9.22 -11.01
N GLU A 89 -14.56 9.80 -12.19
CA GLU A 89 -14.83 9.05 -13.43
C GLU A 89 -13.56 8.46 -14.04
N GLU A 90 -12.40 9.05 -13.74
CA GLU A 90 -11.10 8.64 -14.25
C GLU A 90 -10.25 8.00 -13.15
N ASN A 91 -9.34 7.11 -13.58
CA ASN A 91 -8.35 6.51 -12.71
C ASN A 91 -7.42 7.57 -12.11
N HIS A 92 -6.78 7.20 -11.00
CA HIS A 92 -5.63 7.93 -10.53
C HIS A 92 -4.47 7.79 -11.54
N ALA A 93 -3.80 8.89 -11.88
CA ALA A 93 -2.71 8.88 -12.88
C ALA A 93 -1.59 7.87 -12.57
N SER A 94 -1.30 7.62 -11.28
CA SER A 94 -0.35 6.59 -10.86
C SER A 94 -0.80 5.17 -11.22
N TRP A 95 -2.11 4.89 -11.18
CA TRP A 95 -2.64 3.60 -11.62
C TRP A 95 -2.49 3.42 -13.13
N ASP A 96 -2.73 4.46 -13.93
CA ASP A 96 -2.53 4.38 -15.39
C ASP A 96 -1.07 4.03 -15.75
N VAL A 97 -0.10 4.52 -14.97
CA VAL A 97 1.31 4.10 -15.10
C VAL A 97 1.49 2.63 -14.75
N ILE A 98 0.96 2.17 -13.61
CA ILE A 98 1.06 0.77 -13.15
C ILE A 98 0.40 -0.19 -14.15
N GLU A 99 -0.78 0.17 -14.67
CA GLU A 99 -1.56 -0.68 -15.55
C GLU A 99 -0.84 -0.97 -16.86
N ARG A 100 -0.11 0.02 -17.38
CA ARG A 100 0.70 -0.07 -18.60
C ARG A 100 1.93 -0.99 -18.46
N ILE A 101 2.35 -1.33 -17.25
CA ILE A 101 3.50 -2.21 -17.03
C ILE A 101 3.11 -3.63 -17.39
N ASP A 102 3.75 -4.17 -18.43
CA ASP A 102 3.68 -5.60 -18.72
C ASP A 102 4.56 -6.38 -17.74
N SER A 103 3.93 -6.98 -16.73
CA SER A 103 4.63 -7.82 -15.76
C SER A 103 5.36 -9.01 -16.41
N GLY A 104 4.93 -9.50 -17.58
CA GLY A 104 5.59 -10.58 -18.31
C GLY A 104 6.99 -10.21 -18.78
N GLY A 105 7.24 -8.92 -19.05
CA GLY A 105 8.53 -8.38 -19.44
C GLY A 105 9.51 -8.12 -18.29
N ILE A 106 9.12 -8.35 -17.04
CA ILE A 106 9.99 -8.12 -15.86
C ILE A 106 10.67 -9.42 -15.46
N ALA A 107 11.99 -9.39 -15.29
CA ALA A 107 12.81 -10.55 -14.93
C ALA A 107 13.08 -10.61 -13.43
N PHE A 108 12.15 -11.18 -12.67
CA PHE A 108 12.29 -11.34 -11.21
C PHE A 108 13.24 -12.48 -10.81
N PRO A 109 13.99 -12.36 -9.70
CA PRO A 109 14.81 -13.43 -9.13
C PRO A 109 14.03 -14.70 -8.78
N THR A 110 12.80 -14.56 -8.28
CA THR A 110 11.91 -15.69 -7.98
C THR A 110 10.47 -15.40 -8.40
N ALA A 111 9.67 -16.46 -8.54
CA ALA A 111 8.23 -16.37 -8.74
C ALA A 111 7.43 -16.52 -7.44
N GLU A 112 8.03 -17.06 -6.39
CA GLU A 112 7.35 -17.43 -5.14
C GLU A 112 7.19 -16.23 -4.19
N PRO A 113 6.09 -16.15 -3.43
CA PRO A 113 5.89 -15.06 -2.48
C PRO A 113 6.96 -15.10 -1.37
N THR A 114 7.46 -13.93 -0.99
CA THR A 114 8.34 -13.77 0.19
C THR A 114 7.63 -12.96 1.28
N PRO A 115 8.04 -13.09 2.56
CA PRO A 115 7.36 -12.41 3.66
C PRO A 115 7.27 -10.89 3.44
N ARG A 116 6.07 -10.32 3.68
CA ARG A 116 5.85 -8.87 3.58
C ARG A 116 6.75 -8.14 4.58
N PRO A 117 7.52 -7.12 4.16
CA PRO A 117 8.32 -6.35 5.08
C PRO A 117 7.44 -5.51 5.99
N GLN A 118 7.82 -5.39 7.25
CA GLN A 118 7.20 -4.48 8.21
C GLN A 118 8.04 -3.21 8.32
N ALA A 119 7.82 -2.27 7.39
CA ALA A 119 8.54 -1.00 7.30
C ALA A 119 8.00 0.00 8.35
N MET A 120 8.22 -0.30 9.62
CA MET A 120 7.67 0.43 10.78
C MET A 120 8.61 0.35 11.98
N PRO A 121 8.42 1.18 13.02
CA PRO A 121 9.16 1.06 14.29
C PRO A 121 9.01 -0.31 14.95
N GLU A 122 10.00 -0.70 15.75
CA GLU A 122 10.06 -2.03 16.37
C GLU A 122 8.87 -2.31 17.29
N GLU A 123 8.36 -1.30 18.02
CA GLU A 123 7.23 -1.49 18.93
C GLU A 123 5.92 -1.93 18.25
N TYR A 124 5.80 -1.73 16.93
CA TYR A 124 4.63 -2.14 16.15
C TYR A 124 4.79 -3.48 15.43
N LYS A 125 6.00 -4.03 15.36
CA LYS A 125 6.22 -5.29 14.63
C LYS A 125 5.55 -6.48 15.33
N ARG A 126 4.94 -7.36 14.55
CA ARG A 126 4.21 -8.57 15.04
C ARG A 126 4.50 -9.75 14.13
N GLU A 127 4.07 -10.96 14.52
CA GLU A 127 4.18 -12.14 13.66
C GLU A 127 3.30 -12.00 12.42
N ASP A 128 2.03 -11.59 12.61
CA ASP A 128 1.11 -11.28 11.53
C ASP A 128 1.36 -9.87 10.97
N PRO A 129 1.66 -9.71 9.66
CA PRO A 129 1.90 -8.40 9.09
C PRO A 129 0.67 -7.48 9.11
N VAL A 130 -0.55 -8.00 8.97
CA VAL A 130 -1.77 -7.18 9.01
C VAL A 130 -1.97 -6.59 10.40
N GLU A 131 -1.79 -7.40 11.45
CA GLU A 131 -1.84 -6.92 12.83
C GLU A 131 -0.77 -5.85 13.09
N ALA A 132 0.47 -6.07 12.61
CA ALA A 132 1.55 -5.09 12.74
C ALA A 132 1.19 -3.76 12.06
N TYR A 133 0.66 -3.82 10.84
CA TYR A 133 0.27 -2.63 10.08
C TYR A 133 -0.94 -1.93 10.68
N ARG A 134 -1.93 -2.66 11.21
CA ARG A 134 -3.07 -2.08 11.94
C ARG A 134 -2.62 -1.37 13.21
N ALA A 135 -1.73 -1.98 13.99
CA ALA A 135 -1.16 -1.37 15.19
C ALA A 135 -0.39 -0.09 14.85
N TYR A 136 0.46 -0.12 13.83
CA TYR A 136 1.19 1.06 13.35
C TYR A 136 0.26 2.15 12.84
N TYR A 137 -0.80 1.78 12.10
CA TYR A 137 -1.79 2.73 11.58
C TYR A 137 -2.57 3.40 12.72
N ALA A 138 -3.02 2.61 13.70
CA ALA A 138 -3.74 3.09 14.86
C ALA A 138 -2.88 4.01 15.74
N GLY A 139 -1.63 3.62 16.03
CA GLY A 139 -0.74 4.40 16.90
C GLY A 139 -0.28 5.72 16.28
N GLU A 140 0.02 5.73 14.98
CA GLU A 140 0.74 6.84 14.36
C GLU A 140 -0.10 7.68 13.39
N LYS A 141 -1.22 7.15 12.91
CA LYS A 141 -2.04 7.78 11.86
C LYS A 141 -3.42 8.17 12.38
N ALA A 142 -4.04 7.36 13.22
CA ALA A 142 -5.41 7.57 13.67
C ALA A 142 -5.65 8.93 14.35
N ALA A 143 -4.65 9.48 15.04
CA ALA A 143 -4.79 10.76 15.75
C ALA A 143 -5.09 11.97 14.84
N TRP A 144 -4.77 11.90 13.55
CA TRP A 144 -5.02 12.96 12.57
C TRP A 144 -5.78 12.47 11.32
N ALA A 145 -6.06 11.17 11.26
CA ALA A 145 -6.75 10.55 10.14
C ALA A 145 -8.24 10.92 10.13
N GLU A 146 -8.80 11.06 8.93
CA GLU A 146 -10.22 11.31 8.73
C GLU A 146 -10.82 10.23 7.80
N TRP A 147 -12.04 9.82 8.10
CA TRP A 147 -12.86 8.93 7.29
C TRP A 147 -14.20 9.59 7.03
N ASN A 148 -14.19 10.72 6.32
CA ASN A 148 -15.40 11.49 6.03
C ASN A 148 -16.26 10.85 4.93
N HIS A 149 -15.67 9.94 4.15
CA HIS A 149 -16.30 9.31 2.98
C HIS A 149 -16.55 7.81 3.15
N THR A 150 -16.08 7.22 4.25
CA THR A 150 -16.19 5.78 4.53
C THR A 150 -16.36 5.55 6.02
N ASP A 151 -16.81 4.36 6.43
CA ASP A 151 -16.81 4.01 7.85
C ASP A 151 -15.39 3.86 8.38
N GLU A 152 -15.16 4.29 9.63
CA GLU A 152 -13.92 4.01 10.32
C GLU A 152 -13.67 2.48 10.41
N PRO A 153 -12.41 2.02 10.31
CA PRO A 153 -12.12 0.60 10.40
C PRO A 153 -12.56 0.02 11.75
N PRO A 154 -13.33 -1.08 11.78
CA PRO A 154 -13.88 -1.62 13.03
C PRO A 154 -12.79 -2.09 14.01
N TRP A 155 -11.63 -2.46 13.48
CA TRP A 155 -10.47 -2.87 14.28
C TRP A 155 -9.78 -1.69 14.97
N LEU A 156 -10.02 -0.43 14.56
CA LEU A 156 -9.30 0.73 15.09
C LEU A 156 -9.49 0.88 16.61
N ALA A 157 -10.71 0.65 17.09
CA ALA A 157 -11.05 0.71 18.50
C ALA A 157 -10.31 -0.34 19.36
N ALA A 158 -9.92 -1.48 18.77
CA ALA A 158 -9.17 -2.53 19.48
C ALA A 158 -7.69 -2.16 19.68
N TYR A 159 -7.16 -1.21 18.91
CA TYR A 159 -5.79 -0.69 19.04
C TYR A 159 -5.74 0.69 19.68
N ALA A 160 -6.89 1.34 19.89
CA ALA A 160 -6.95 2.58 20.63
C ALA A 160 -6.48 2.30 22.06
N PRO A 161 -5.48 3.02 22.59
CA PRO A 161 -5.15 2.90 24.01
C PRO A 161 -6.40 3.26 24.81
N ASP A 162 -6.80 2.39 25.75
CA ASP A 162 -7.88 2.65 26.71
C ASP A 162 -7.71 4.08 27.26
N GLY A 163 -8.53 5.03 26.80
CA GLY A 163 -8.42 6.41 27.29
C GLY A 163 -8.78 7.58 26.37
N ARG A 164 -9.27 7.38 25.13
CA ARG A 164 -9.91 8.48 24.38
C ARG A 164 -11.22 8.07 23.72
N ARG A 165 -12.19 7.66 24.54
CA ARG A 165 -13.61 7.90 24.20
C ARG A 165 -13.86 9.40 24.37
N SER A 166 -13.62 10.17 23.31
CA SER A 166 -14.19 11.51 23.19
C SER A 166 -15.67 11.30 22.88
N GLU A 167 -16.51 11.41 23.92
CA GLU A 167 -17.93 11.67 23.73
C GLU A 167 -18.09 12.91 22.83
N ARG A 168 -18.76 12.75 21.69
CA ARG A 168 -19.47 13.81 20.98
C ARG A 168 -20.80 13.27 20.52
#